data_AF-A0A8S2N4H2-F1
#
_entry.id   AF-A0A8S2N4H2-F1
#
_cell.length_a   1.000
_cell.length_b   1.000
_cell.length_c   1.000
_cell.angle_alpha   90.00
_cell.angle_beta   90.00
_cell.angle_gamma   90.00
#
_symmetry.space_group_name_H-M   'P 1'
#
loop_
_entity.id
_entity.type
_entity.pdbx_description
1 polymer ?
#
loop_
_entity_poly.entity_id
_entity_poly.type
_entity_poly.pdbx_seq_one_letter_code
_entity_poly.pdbx_strand_id
1 'polypeptide(L)'
;MATSIGNASLEPLLTDNYIQLEMQKFAVKLKFIFVFAQAFICLFGLFGNVLALIVINKKSLRNTSSSVFITYMAIFDSAVLVLHAANLVRPRRKLFIHCSLIYLTDVFTFCANWVLVIITL
;
A
#
# COMPACT_ATOMS: atom_id res chain seq x y z
N MET A 1 14.78 -0.44 61.79
CA MET A 1 14.36 0.71 60.95
C MET A 1 15.22 0.72 59.70
N ALA A 2 14.92 -0.20 58.78
CA ALA A 2 15.55 -0.30 57.46
C ALA A 2 14.54 -0.99 56.54
N THR A 3 14.63 -0.71 55.23
CA THR A 3 13.86 -1.26 54.10
C THR A 3 12.44 -0.71 53.85
N SER A 4 12.33 0.50 53.30
CA SER A 4 11.17 0.86 52.45
C SER A 4 11.51 1.73 51.21
N ILE A 5 12.79 1.98 50.92
CA ILE A 5 13.21 2.88 49.83
C ILE A 5 13.43 2.11 48.49
N GLY A 6 13.47 0.78 48.50
CA GLY A 6 13.75 -0.04 47.31
C GLY A 6 12.56 -0.33 46.37
N ASN A 7 11.31 -0.13 46.80
CA ASN A 7 10.14 -0.52 46.00
C ASN A 7 9.58 0.61 45.12
N ALA A 8 9.78 1.88 45.49
CA ALA A 8 9.17 3.02 44.80
C ALA A 8 9.75 3.26 43.39
N SER A 9 10.99 2.83 43.13
CA SER A 9 11.65 2.96 41.83
C SER A 9 11.45 1.75 40.90
N LEU A 10 10.94 0.62 41.42
CA LEU A 10 10.77 -0.63 40.67
C LEU A 10 9.38 -0.72 40.00
N GLU A 11 8.34 -0.21 40.66
CA GLU A 11 6.97 -0.13 40.10
C GLU A 11 6.83 0.68 38.79
N PRO A 12 7.40 1.91 38.67
CA PRO A 12 7.28 2.66 37.42
C PRO A 12 8.02 1.98 36.26
N LEU A 13 9.15 1.31 36.53
CA LEU A 13 9.93 0.62 35.51
C LEU A 13 9.23 -0.67 35.02
N LEU A 14 8.51 -1.38 35.90
CA LEU A 14 7.65 -2.50 35.52
C LEU A 14 6.43 -2.04 34.70
N THR A 15 5.85 -0.90 35.09
CA THR A 15 4.69 -0.31 34.40
C THR A 15 5.05 0.18 33.00
N ASP A 16 6.17 0.86 32.83
CA ASP A 16 6.65 1.34 31.52
C ASP A 16 6.97 0.17 30.58
N ASN A 17 7.63 -0.88 31.08
CA ASN A 17 7.91 -2.08 30.28
C ASN A 17 6.63 -2.81 29.86
N TYR A 18 5.62 -2.85 30.74
CA TYR A 18 4.32 -3.45 30.42
C TYR A 18 3.59 -2.66 29.31
N ILE A 19 3.54 -1.33 29.41
CA ILE A 19 2.91 -0.47 28.40
C ILE A 19 3.63 -0.59 27.06
N GLN A 20 4.97 -0.61 27.03
CA GLN A 20 5.72 -0.81 25.80
C GLN A 20 5.42 -2.17 25.14
N LEU A 21 5.27 -3.23 25.95
CA LEU A 21 4.94 -4.56 25.44
C LEU A 21 3.53 -4.60 24.81
N GLU A 22 2.54 -3.98 25.45
CA GLU A 22 1.17 -3.84 24.92
C GLU A 22 1.16 -3.05 23.60
N MET A 23 1.87 -1.92 23.56
CA MET A 23 1.99 -1.09 22.36
C MET A 23 2.65 -1.85 21.21
N GLN A 24 3.69 -2.64 21.48
CA GLN A 24 4.33 -3.49 20.47
C GLN A 24 3.39 -4.58 19.96
N LYS A 25 2.65 -5.27 20.85
CA LYS A 25 1.66 -6.28 20.45
C LYS A 25 0.57 -5.68 19.57
N PHE A 26 0.08 -4.49 19.93
CA PHE A 26 -0.91 -3.77 19.14
C PHE A 26 -0.35 -3.37 17.77
N ALA A 27 0.86 -2.83 17.72
CA ALA A 27 1.52 -2.46 16.47
C ALA A 27 1.72 -3.66 15.54
N VAL A 28 2.06 -4.84 16.06
CA VAL A 28 2.19 -6.07 15.26
C VAL A 28 0.84 -6.52 14.70
N LYS A 29 -0.22 -6.52 15.52
CA LYS A 29 -1.59 -6.85 15.04
C LYS A 29 -2.04 -5.89 13.94
N LEU A 30 -1.82 -4.60 14.14
CA LEU A 30 -2.18 -3.56 13.17
C LEU A 30 -1.41 -3.75 11.86
N LYS A 31 -0.09 -3.95 11.92
CA LYS A 31 0.72 -4.28 10.74
C LYS A 31 0.21 -5.50 9.98
N PHE A 32 -0.18 -6.55 10.71
CA PHE A 32 -0.73 -7.76 10.08
C PHE A 32 -2.03 -7.47 9.31
N ILE A 33 -2.95 -6.70 9.91
CA ILE A 33 -4.20 -6.28 9.26
C ILE A 33 -3.92 -5.46 8.01
N PHE A 34 -3.01 -4.49 8.10
CA PHE A 34 -2.63 -3.65 6.96
C PHE A 34 -2.03 -4.47 5.80
N VAL A 35 -1.12 -5.40 6.09
CA VAL A 35 -0.52 -6.28 5.07
C VAL A 35 -1.59 -7.14 4.41
N PHE A 36 -2.52 -7.69 5.18
CA PHE A 36 -3.61 -8.50 4.66
C PHE A 36 -4.57 -7.69 3.77
N ALA A 37 -5.00 -6.52 4.23
CA ALA A 37 -5.85 -5.62 3.45
C ALA A 37 -5.16 -5.18 2.16
N GLN A 38 -3.88 -4.83 2.22
CA GLN A 38 -3.11 -4.41 1.06
C GLN A 38 -2.94 -5.54 0.03
N ALA A 39 -2.74 -6.78 0.48
CA ALA A 39 -2.71 -7.94 -0.42
C ALA A 39 -4.06 -8.15 -1.13
N PHE A 40 -5.18 -7.99 -0.42
CA PHE A 40 -6.52 -8.04 -0.99
C PHE A 40 -6.73 -6.94 -2.04
N ILE A 41 -6.41 -5.70 -1.71
CA ILE A 41 -6.52 -4.57 -2.65
C ILE A 41 -5.68 -4.81 -3.91
N CYS A 42 -4.45 -5.33 -3.75
CA CYS A 42 -3.60 -5.67 -4.89
C CYS A 42 -4.23 -6.75 -5.78
N LEU A 43 -4.75 -7.82 -5.21
CA LEU A 43 -5.37 -8.91 -5.98
C LEU A 43 -6.62 -8.45 -6.73
N PHE A 44 -7.57 -7.83 -6.02
CA PHE A 44 -8.83 -7.39 -6.62
C PHE A 44 -8.63 -6.26 -7.61
N GLY A 45 -7.76 -5.28 -7.30
CA GLY A 45 -7.47 -4.19 -8.21
C GLY A 45 -6.80 -4.68 -9.50
N LEU A 46 -5.81 -5.58 -9.40
CA LEU A 46 -5.10 -6.08 -10.57
C LEU A 46 -6.01 -6.96 -11.44
N PHE A 47 -6.85 -7.78 -10.82
CA PHE A 47 -7.88 -8.54 -11.53
C PHE A 47 -8.89 -7.62 -12.23
N GLY A 48 -9.40 -6.60 -11.53
CA GLY A 48 -10.37 -5.63 -12.08
C GLY A 48 -9.80 -4.86 -13.27
N ASN A 49 -8.56 -4.38 -13.16
CA ASN A 49 -7.90 -3.63 -14.22
C ASN A 49 -7.58 -4.50 -15.45
N VAL A 50 -7.13 -5.74 -15.24
CA VAL A 50 -6.94 -6.69 -16.35
C VAL A 50 -8.27 -7.01 -17.04
N LEU A 51 -9.34 -7.22 -16.27
CA LEU A 51 -10.67 -7.45 -16.83
C LEU A 51 -11.17 -6.23 -17.62
N ALA A 52 -10.97 -5.02 -17.11
CA ALA A 52 -11.29 -3.78 -17.81
C ALA A 52 -10.53 -3.71 -19.14
N LEU A 53 -9.23 -4.00 -19.16
CA LEU A 53 -8.43 -4.08 -20.39
C LEU A 53 -9.01 -5.08 -21.38
N ILE A 54 -9.39 -6.28 -20.93
CA ILE A 54 -9.98 -7.32 -21.79
C ILE A 54 -11.31 -6.85 -22.39
N VAL A 55 -12.19 -6.26 -21.58
CA VAL A 55 -13.52 -5.80 -22.00
C VAL A 55 -13.40 -4.65 -23.01
N ILE A 56 -12.53 -3.69 -22.75
CA ILE A 56 -12.37 -2.48 -23.56
C ILE A 56 -11.69 -2.80 -24.90
N ASN A 57 -10.77 -3.77 -24.94
CA ASN A 57 -10.11 -4.19 -26.19
C ASN A 57 -11.04 -4.95 -27.15
N LYS A 58 -12.28 -5.26 -26.73
CA LYS A 58 -13.28 -5.88 -27.60
C LYS A 58 -13.66 -4.89 -28.70
N LYS A 59 -13.63 -5.34 -29.97
CA LYS A 59 -13.84 -4.52 -31.19
C LYS A 59 -15.03 -3.54 -31.13
N SER A 60 -16.08 -3.90 -30.38
CA SER A 60 -17.29 -3.08 -30.21
C SER A 60 -17.08 -1.77 -29.44
N LEU A 61 -16.09 -1.70 -28.54
CA LEU A 61 -15.88 -0.57 -27.62
C LEU A 61 -14.59 0.20 -27.92
N ARG A 62 -13.76 -0.28 -28.85
CA ARG A 62 -12.43 0.27 -29.13
C ARG A 62 -12.45 1.60 -29.89
N ASN A 63 -13.56 1.93 -30.55
CA ASN A 63 -13.63 3.07 -31.49
C ASN A 63 -14.01 4.40 -30.82
N THR A 64 -14.24 4.45 -29.52
CA THR A 64 -14.53 5.69 -28.79
C THR A 64 -13.26 6.25 -28.16
N SER A 65 -13.03 7.57 -28.26
CA SER A 65 -11.87 8.23 -27.65
C SER A 65 -11.75 7.95 -26.14
N SER A 66 -12.88 7.81 -25.44
CA SER A 66 -12.95 7.44 -24.02
C SER A 66 -12.36 6.07 -23.72
N SER A 67 -12.46 5.12 -24.66
CA SER A 67 -11.91 3.76 -24.55
C SER A 67 -10.39 3.77 -24.35
N VAL A 68 -9.71 4.67 -25.06
CA VAL A 68 -8.26 4.84 -25.00
C VAL A 68 -7.84 5.36 -23.63
N PHE A 69 -8.54 6.37 -23.10
CA PHE A 69 -8.23 6.93 -21.78
C PHE A 69 -8.48 5.93 -20.64
N ILE A 70 -9.57 5.17 -20.69
CA ILE A 70 -9.85 4.13 -19.69
C ILE A 70 -8.81 3.01 -19.76
N THR A 71 -8.33 2.66 -20.96
CA THR A 71 -7.22 1.71 -21.14
C THR A 71 -5.94 2.22 -20.46
N TYR A 72 -5.59 3.50 -20.63
CA TYR A 72 -4.44 4.10 -19.95
C TYR A 72 -4.59 4.10 -18.43
N MET A 73 -5.76 4.44 -17.89
CA MET A 73 -6.00 4.33 -16.44
C MET A 73 -5.80 2.91 -15.93
N ALA A 74 -6.37 1.91 -16.61
CA ALA A 74 -6.21 0.51 -16.22
C ALA A 74 -4.74 0.05 -16.25
N ILE A 75 -3.94 0.52 -17.22
CA ILE A 75 -2.49 0.23 -17.27
C ILE A 75 -1.77 0.88 -16.07
N PHE A 76 -2.04 2.15 -15.77
CA PHE A 76 -1.40 2.85 -14.66
C PHE A 76 -1.76 2.24 -13.31
N ASP A 77 -3.04 1.92 -13.10
CA ASP A 77 -3.47 1.27 -11.86
C ASP A 77 -2.86 -0.14 -11.73
N SER A 78 -2.80 -0.92 -12.81
CA SER A 78 -2.09 -2.20 -12.80
C SER A 78 -0.60 -2.03 -12.47
N ALA A 79 0.07 -1.01 -13.02
CA ALA A 79 1.49 -0.75 -12.75
C ALA A 79 1.74 -0.40 -11.27
N VAL A 80 0.92 0.48 -10.70
CA VAL A 80 0.98 0.86 -9.27
C VAL A 80 0.78 -0.36 -8.36
N LEU A 81 -0.22 -1.20 -8.66
CA LEU A 81 -0.52 -2.38 -7.86
C LEU A 81 0.59 -3.44 -7.94
N VAL A 82 1.18 -3.65 -9.13
CA VAL A 82 2.36 -4.54 -9.29
C VAL A 82 3.53 -4.01 -8.47
N LEU A 83 3.74 -2.70 -8.44
CA LEU A 83 4.81 -2.08 -7.69
C LEU A 83 4.64 -2.22 -6.18
N HIS A 84 3.42 -2.00 -5.68
CA HIS A 84 3.08 -2.24 -4.28
C HIS A 84 3.24 -3.71 -3.89
N ALA A 85 2.79 -4.65 -4.73
CA ALA A 85 3.00 -6.07 -4.51
C ALA A 85 4.50 -6.43 -4.47
N ALA A 86 5.30 -5.84 -5.36
CA ALA A 86 6.75 -6.04 -5.40
C ALA A 86 7.48 -5.51 -4.14
N ASN A 87 6.93 -4.47 -3.50
CA ASN A 87 7.38 -3.98 -2.20
C ASN A 87 6.97 -4.92 -1.05
N LEU A 88 5.74 -5.47 -1.08
CA LEU A 88 5.27 -6.42 -0.05
C LEU A 88 6.09 -7.72 0.00
N VAL A 89 6.43 -8.27 -1.17
CA VAL A 89 7.11 -9.59 -1.25
C VAL A 89 8.56 -9.52 -0.81
N ARG A 90 9.23 -8.35 -0.90
CA ARG A 90 10.65 -8.20 -0.53
C ARG A 90 10.91 -6.95 0.30
N PRO A 91 10.62 -6.96 1.61
CA PRO A 91 10.87 -5.82 2.49
C PRO A 91 12.37 -5.50 2.70
N ARG A 92 13.29 -6.45 2.41
CA ARG A 92 14.74 -6.26 2.49
C ARG A 92 15.38 -5.97 1.12
N ARG A 93 14.91 -4.94 0.41
CA ARG A 93 15.63 -4.44 -0.77
C ARG A 93 16.66 -3.39 -0.37
N LYS A 94 17.69 -3.21 -1.21
CA LYS A 94 18.63 -2.09 -1.11
C LYS A 94 17.83 -0.78 -1.07
N LEU A 95 18.24 0.16 -0.22
CA LEU A 95 17.60 1.47 -0.02
C LEU A 95 17.25 2.15 -1.37
N PHE A 96 18.18 2.11 -2.33
CA PHE A 96 18.00 2.66 -3.66
C PHE A 96 16.78 2.09 -4.41
N ILE A 97 16.56 0.77 -4.33
CA ILE A 97 15.43 0.12 -5.00
C ILE A 97 14.13 0.50 -4.31
N HIS A 98 14.12 0.58 -2.98
CA HIS A 98 12.93 1.01 -2.22
C HIS A 98 12.53 2.45 -2.56
N CYS A 99 13.50 3.38 -2.59
CA CYS A 99 13.27 4.77 -3.01
C CYS A 99 12.79 4.84 -4.48
N SER A 100 13.41 4.08 -5.38
CA SER A 100 13.00 4.04 -6.78
C SER A 100 11.57 3.52 -6.95
N LEU A 101 11.15 2.51 -6.17
CA LEU A 101 9.78 1.98 -6.22
C LEU A 101 8.77 3.02 -5.70
N ILE A 102 9.06 3.70 -4.58
CA ILE A 102 8.19 4.78 -4.09
C ILE A 102 8.03 5.88 -5.14
N TYR A 103 9.15 6.36 -5.69
CA TYR A 103 9.13 7.40 -6.70
C TYR A 103 8.32 7.00 -7.95
N LEU A 104 8.48 5.75 -8.41
CA LEU A 104 7.75 5.26 -9.56
C LEU A 104 6.24 5.11 -9.27
N THR A 105 5.85 4.74 -8.03
CA THR A 105 4.44 4.81 -7.60
C THR A 105 3.89 6.22 -7.73
N ASP A 106 4.59 7.23 -7.20
CA ASP A 106 4.14 8.62 -7.23
C ASP A 106 3.97 9.15 -8.67
N VAL A 107 4.91 8.79 -9.56
CA VAL A 107 4.83 9.14 -10.99
C VAL A 107 3.60 8.52 -11.64
N PHE A 108 3.33 7.24 -11.39
CA PHE A 108 2.15 6.58 -11.97
C PHE A 108 0.83 7.14 -11.42
N THR A 109 0.76 7.44 -10.12
CA THR A 109 -0.41 8.10 -9.53
C THR A 109 -0.63 9.49 -10.13
N PHE A 110 0.45 10.26 -10.34
CA PHE A 110 0.37 11.55 -11.01
C PHE A 110 -0.15 11.42 -12.45
N CYS A 111 0.37 10.45 -13.22
CA CYS A 111 -0.12 10.17 -14.57
C CYS A 111 -1.60 9.77 -14.59
N ALA A 112 -2.04 8.90 -13.67
CA ALA A 112 -3.43 8.49 -13.56
C ALA A 112 -4.37 9.68 -13.28
N ASN A 113 -3.98 10.56 -12.35
CA ASN A 113 -4.72 11.77 -12.04
C ASN A 113 -4.84 12.70 -13.25
N TRP A 114 -3.76 12.87 -14.04
CA TRP A 114 -3.81 13.66 -15.27
C TRP A 114 -4.74 13.08 -16.32
N VAL A 115 -4.75 11.74 -16.49
CA VAL A 115 -5.69 11.08 -17.39
C VAL A 115 -7.13 11.34 -16.95
N LEU A 116 -7.41 11.29 -15.64
CA LEU A 116 -8.74 11.57 -15.09
C LEU A 116 -9.18 13.02 -15.36
N VAL A 117 -8.26 13.99 -15.19
CA VAL A 117 -8.52 15.40 -15.53
C VAL A 117 -8.87 15.54 -17.01
N ILE A 118 -8.12 14.89 -17.92
CA ILE A 118 -8.37 14.95 -19.36
C ILE A 118 -9.72 14.31 -19.74
N ILE A 119 -10.15 13.24 -19.06
CA ILE A 119 -11.47 12.62 -19.28
C ILE A 119 -12.62 13.56 -18.86
N THR A 120 -12.37 14.42 -17.87
CA THR A 120 -13.41 15.29 -17.27
C THR A 120 -13.57 16.62 -18.02
N LEU A 121 -12.55 17.05 -18.77
CA LEU A 121 -12.57 18.23 -19.65
C LEU A 121 -13.33 17.95 -20.95
#